data_AF-A0AA36ME15-F1
#
_entry.id   AF-A0AA36ME15-F1
#
_cell.length_a   1.000
_cell.length_b   1.000
_cell.length_c   1.000
_cell.angle_alpha   90.00
_cell.angle_beta   90.00
_cell.angle_gamma   90.00
#
_symmetry.space_group_name_H-M   'P 1'
#
loop_
_entity.id
_entity.type
_entity.pdbx_description
1 polymer ?
#
loop_
_entity_poly.entity_id
_entity_poly.type
_entity_poly.pdbx_seq_one_letter_code
_entity_poly.pdbx_strand_id
1 'polypeptide(L)'
;MILEALQRPSKLAAYKKESNEPIMKMLWPKYLAISIIFILFGLNVSEADQSSDEGVAYCKNGITSNLEVRSSIIAKINDYRQRVAAGEQKNGWTAWSGQPGDVPSDNLYLPPAKNMKKVSYDCSLEKEASRILTKMECSKDISEQQEPTRGFVFGSRDDLHDIPFGYLGAHLHKIYWHRLTRVAPVTYTKNDEGLKIYANMMRDTASRIGCANRTCYESSSGENIYMRLCITDQNKLEIGDQIYEMGTKGSCECESPLTCENSLCVEAIFPGSNSSESTWCASSEINDTIRMYMQNTHNYRRALLALGEVRNKQGKKLRAATNMNHLTWDCALEREAHDFLRSCPTEGYERSDDKSPAQNFYRGTITANEPTYRDMNKKTVTEWWEQVQKVTGLDRNAYFRSKHRSSDIKSYTLMGWASSEKMGCSIAKCGKDWVEACRYYPPGNQVNAQMYIPGKTCSKCKPWNRIIRCGLGLCLSKK
;
A
#
# COMPACT_ATOMS: atom_id res chain seq x y z
N MET A 1 -29.17 -5.68 6.25
CA MET A 1 -30.55 -5.17 6.51
C MET A 1 -31.22 -4.38 5.37
N ILE A 2 -30.54 -3.60 4.51
CA ILE A 2 -31.20 -2.94 3.34
C ILE A 2 -31.22 -3.83 2.08
N LEU A 3 -30.26 -4.75 1.94
CA LEU A 3 -30.19 -5.67 0.80
C LEU A 3 -31.20 -6.84 0.86
N GLU A 4 -31.57 -7.31 2.05
CA GLU A 4 -32.63 -8.34 2.20
C GLU A 4 -34.05 -7.80 2.00
N ALA A 5 -34.24 -6.48 2.07
CA ALA A 5 -35.54 -5.84 1.89
C ALA A 5 -35.98 -5.72 0.41
N LEU A 6 -35.06 -5.92 -0.54
CA LEU A 6 -35.32 -5.75 -1.98
C LEU A 6 -35.81 -7.01 -2.69
N GLN A 7 -35.81 -8.18 -2.03
CA GLN A 7 -36.10 -9.46 -2.67
C GLN A 7 -37.50 -10.04 -2.38
N ARG A 8 -38.32 -9.43 -1.50
CA ARG A 8 -39.66 -9.97 -1.17
C ARG A 8 -40.73 -8.87 -1.02
N PRO A 9 -41.51 -8.56 -2.08
CA PRO A 9 -42.53 -7.50 -2.04
C PRO A 9 -43.69 -7.74 -1.06
N SER A 10 -43.86 -8.97 -0.55
CA SER A 10 -44.96 -9.31 0.36
C SER A 10 -44.77 -8.86 1.81
N LYS A 11 -43.56 -8.46 2.24
CA LYS A 11 -43.32 -7.96 3.62
C LYS A 11 -43.43 -6.44 3.78
N LEU A 12 -43.54 -5.68 2.69
CA LEU A 12 -43.66 -4.22 2.75
C LEU A 12 -45.04 -3.74 3.27
N ALA A 13 -46.07 -4.58 3.15
CA ALA A 13 -47.42 -4.24 3.62
C ALA A 13 -47.54 -4.23 5.16
N ALA A 14 -46.66 -4.92 5.88
CA ALA A 14 -46.68 -4.99 7.35
C ALA A 14 -46.01 -3.77 8.02
N TYR A 15 -45.05 -3.11 7.37
CA TYR A 15 -44.30 -1.99 7.96
C TYR A 15 -45.01 -0.63 7.83
N LYS A 16 -46.11 -0.57 7.07
CA LYS A 16 -46.90 0.66 6.87
C LYS A 16 -47.72 1.07 8.09
N LYS A 17 -47.82 0.22 9.13
CA LYS A 17 -48.76 0.43 10.23
C LYS A 17 -48.17 1.01 11.52
N GLU A 18 -46.85 1.18 11.66
CA GLU A 18 -46.27 1.56 12.98
C GLU A 18 -45.14 2.62 13.01
N SER A 19 -44.77 3.30 11.92
CA SER A 19 -43.80 4.42 12.03
C SER A 19 -44.40 5.76 11.62
N ASN A 20 -44.62 6.61 12.62
CA ASN A 20 -45.12 7.98 12.46
C ASN A 20 -43.99 9.01 12.60
N GLU A 21 -42.82 8.74 11.97
CA GLU A 21 -41.65 9.62 12.06
C GLU A 21 -41.47 10.52 10.81
N PRO A 22 -41.14 11.82 10.97
CA PRO A 22 -41.02 12.79 9.86
C PRO A 22 -39.90 12.49 8.86
N ILE A 23 -38.86 11.75 9.27
CA ILE A 23 -37.64 11.49 8.49
C ILE A 23 -37.93 10.64 7.23
N MET A 24 -38.90 9.72 7.31
CA MET A 24 -39.24 8.82 6.20
C MET A 24 -40.00 9.51 5.05
N LYS A 25 -40.70 10.63 5.32
CA LYS A 25 -41.39 11.41 4.27
C LYS A 25 -40.42 12.23 3.42
N MET A 26 -39.25 12.59 3.93
CA MET A 26 -38.28 13.44 3.23
C MET A 26 -37.35 12.66 2.29
N LEU A 27 -37.17 11.37 2.54
CA LEU A 27 -36.24 10.52 1.81
C LEU A 27 -36.87 9.76 0.63
N TRP A 28 -38.18 9.49 0.68
CA TRP A 28 -38.90 8.68 -0.30
C TRP A 28 -38.79 9.16 -1.77
N PRO A 29 -38.84 10.48 -2.08
CA PRO A 29 -38.73 10.96 -3.46
C PRO A 29 -37.33 10.77 -4.06
N LYS A 30 -36.27 10.78 -3.23
CA LYS A 30 -34.87 10.61 -3.66
C LYS A 30 -34.55 9.14 -3.94
N TYR A 31 -35.13 8.23 -3.17
CA TYR A 31 -34.96 6.78 -3.38
C TYR A 31 -35.72 6.27 -4.62
N LEU A 32 -36.90 6.84 -4.94
CA LEU A 32 -37.63 6.47 -6.16
C LEU A 32 -36.87 6.89 -7.45
N ALA A 33 -36.20 8.04 -7.41
CA ALA A 33 -35.41 8.53 -8.55
C ALA A 33 -34.18 7.66 -8.87
N ILE A 34 -33.52 7.11 -7.85
CA ILE A 34 -32.37 6.21 -8.03
C ILE A 34 -32.82 4.87 -8.63
N SER A 35 -33.95 4.33 -8.17
CA SER A 35 -34.50 3.06 -8.69
C SER A 35 -34.97 3.14 -10.15
N ILE A 36 -35.46 4.31 -10.60
CA ILE A 36 -35.94 4.52 -11.98
C ILE A 36 -34.75 4.63 -12.97
N ILE A 37 -33.60 5.15 -12.54
CA ILE A 37 -32.40 5.26 -13.38
C ILE A 37 -31.80 3.89 -13.72
N PHE A 38 -31.86 2.93 -12.80
CA PHE A 38 -31.39 1.56 -13.05
C PHE A 38 -32.27 0.78 -14.04
N ILE A 39 -33.58 1.07 -14.10
CA ILE A 39 -34.52 0.37 -14.98
C ILE A 39 -34.49 0.94 -16.41
N LEU A 40 -34.17 2.22 -16.60
CA LEU A 40 -34.21 2.88 -17.91
C LEU A 40 -32.93 2.75 -18.76
N PHE A 41 -31.77 2.44 -18.17
CA PHE A 41 -30.49 2.40 -18.89
C PHE A 41 -29.95 1.02 -19.26
N GLY A 42 -30.65 -0.08 -18.92
CA GLY A 42 -30.28 -1.43 -19.41
C GLY A 42 -28.82 -1.81 -19.16
N LEU A 43 -28.17 -1.24 -18.14
CA LEU A 43 -26.81 -1.58 -17.75
C LEU A 43 -26.86 -2.89 -16.99
N ASN A 44 -26.70 -3.99 -17.71
CA ASN A 44 -26.32 -5.27 -17.12
C ASN A 44 -24.94 -5.08 -16.47
N VAL A 45 -24.91 -4.76 -15.19
CA VAL A 45 -23.76 -5.07 -14.36
C VAL A 45 -23.79 -6.58 -14.26
N SER A 46 -22.95 -7.24 -15.07
CA SER A 46 -22.57 -8.63 -14.80
C SER A 46 -22.20 -8.70 -13.33
N GLU A 47 -22.88 -9.55 -12.57
CA GLU A 47 -22.54 -9.88 -11.19
C GLU A 47 -21.05 -10.22 -11.15
N ALA A 48 -20.23 -9.23 -10.80
CA ALA A 48 -18.85 -9.45 -10.45
C ALA A 48 -18.91 -10.16 -9.12
N ASP A 49 -18.72 -11.47 -9.19
CA ASP A 49 -18.52 -12.44 -8.12
C ASP A 49 -18.10 -11.78 -6.78
N GLN A 50 -19.11 -11.43 -5.98
CA GLN A 50 -18.95 -10.81 -4.66
C GLN A 50 -19.05 -11.88 -3.56
N SER A 51 -18.84 -13.16 -3.91
CA SER A 51 -19.18 -14.30 -3.05
C SER A 51 -17.98 -15.10 -2.50
N SER A 52 -16.73 -14.72 -2.79
CA SER A 52 -15.56 -15.58 -2.50
C SER A 52 -14.75 -15.24 -1.24
N ASP A 53 -15.03 -14.14 -0.53
CA ASP A 53 -14.22 -13.67 0.61
C ASP A 53 -14.95 -13.70 1.97
N GLU A 54 -16.25 -14.04 2.02
CA GLU A 54 -16.98 -14.19 3.28
C GLU A 54 -16.57 -15.48 4.00
N GLY A 55 -15.94 -15.33 5.18
CA GLY A 55 -15.54 -16.46 6.05
C GLY A 55 -14.11 -16.97 5.84
N VAL A 56 -13.37 -16.47 4.85
CA VAL A 56 -11.93 -16.79 4.71
C VAL A 56 -11.13 -15.95 5.72
N ALA A 57 -10.29 -16.60 6.53
CA ALA A 57 -9.40 -15.91 7.45
C ALA A 57 -8.37 -15.05 6.69
N TYR A 58 -8.11 -13.82 7.15
CA TYR A 58 -7.11 -12.93 6.55
C TYR A 58 -5.70 -13.53 6.63
N CYS A 59 -5.35 -14.05 7.81
CA CYS A 59 -4.10 -14.72 8.05
C CYS A 59 -4.23 -16.23 7.83
N LYS A 60 -3.17 -16.87 7.34
CA LYS A 60 -3.11 -18.33 7.28
C LYS A 60 -3.27 -18.93 8.67
N ASN A 61 -4.30 -19.76 8.87
CA ASN A 61 -4.72 -20.29 10.17
C ASN A 61 -5.11 -19.21 11.20
N GLY A 62 -5.47 -18.02 10.73
CA GLY A 62 -6.04 -16.95 11.54
C GLY A 62 -7.51 -17.21 11.86
N ILE A 63 -8.06 -16.36 12.72
CA ILE A 63 -9.47 -16.41 13.16
C ILE A 63 -10.26 -15.18 12.71
N THR A 64 -9.57 -14.09 12.35
CA THR A 64 -10.21 -12.86 11.89
C THR A 64 -10.40 -12.92 10.37
N SER A 65 -11.62 -12.70 9.89
CA SER A 65 -11.95 -12.81 8.46
C SER A 65 -11.31 -11.70 7.62
N ASN A 66 -11.09 -11.99 6.34
CA ASN A 66 -10.52 -11.04 5.37
C ASN A 66 -11.34 -9.75 5.28
N LEU A 67 -12.66 -9.90 5.14
CA LEU A 67 -13.60 -8.79 5.10
C LEU A 67 -13.52 -7.92 6.36
N GLU A 68 -13.44 -8.55 7.54
CA GLU A 68 -13.33 -7.83 8.81
C GLU A 68 -12.01 -7.04 8.90
N VAL A 69 -10.87 -7.68 8.61
CA VAL A 69 -9.56 -7.02 8.63
C VAL A 69 -9.55 -5.81 7.69
N ARG A 70 -9.96 -6.00 6.43
CA ARG A 70 -9.91 -4.95 5.41
C ARG A 70 -10.87 -3.81 5.71
N SER A 71 -12.13 -4.11 6.00
CA SER A 71 -13.20 -3.11 6.04
C SER A 71 -13.51 -2.54 7.42
N SER A 72 -13.33 -3.34 8.48
CA SER A 72 -13.74 -2.96 9.84
C SER A 72 -12.59 -2.63 10.77
N ILE A 73 -11.39 -3.16 10.52
CA ILE A 73 -10.19 -2.87 11.31
C ILE A 73 -9.34 -1.82 10.61
N ILE A 74 -8.68 -2.20 9.50
CA ILE A 74 -7.65 -1.37 8.87
C ILE A 74 -8.23 -0.14 8.19
N ALA A 75 -9.32 -0.27 7.42
CA ALA A 75 -9.92 0.88 6.76
C ALA A 75 -10.41 1.93 7.77
N LYS A 76 -11.13 1.51 8.82
CA LYS A 76 -11.69 2.43 9.82
C LYS A 76 -10.62 3.12 10.67
N ILE A 77 -9.63 2.37 11.14
CA ILE A 77 -8.53 2.95 11.92
C ILE A 77 -7.80 4.00 11.08
N ASN A 78 -7.39 3.65 9.86
CA ASN A 78 -6.66 4.58 9.01
C ASN A 78 -7.49 5.78 8.55
N ASP A 79 -8.80 5.64 8.34
CA ASP A 79 -9.70 6.76 8.03
C ASP A 79 -9.79 7.78 9.18
N TYR A 80 -9.86 7.32 10.43
CA TYR A 80 -9.78 8.22 11.60
C TYR A 80 -8.37 8.83 11.74
N ARG A 81 -7.30 8.04 11.57
CA ARG A 81 -5.92 8.55 11.62
C ARG A 81 -5.67 9.63 10.56
N GLN A 82 -6.19 9.43 9.35
CA GLN A 82 -6.11 10.41 8.26
C GLN A 82 -6.82 11.71 8.64
N ARG A 83 -8.03 11.63 9.21
CA ARG A 83 -8.76 12.82 9.69
C ARG A 83 -8.03 13.53 10.83
N VAL A 84 -7.39 12.80 11.75
CA VAL A 84 -6.54 13.39 12.79
C VAL A 84 -5.35 14.09 12.16
N ALA A 85 -4.60 13.41 11.27
CA ALA A 85 -3.44 14.00 10.60
C ALA A 85 -3.80 15.27 9.81
N ALA A 86 -4.93 15.28 9.11
CA ALA A 86 -5.40 16.44 8.36
C ALA A 86 -5.97 17.58 9.23
N GLY A 87 -6.19 17.35 10.54
CA GLY A 87 -6.87 18.31 11.42
C GLY A 87 -8.36 18.47 11.12
N GLU A 88 -8.99 17.39 10.66
CA GLU A 88 -10.41 17.30 10.26
C GLU A 88 -11.25 16.46 11.24
N GLN A 89 -10.61 15.76 12.18
CA GLN A 89 -11.29 14.96 13.18
C GLN A 89 -11.95 15.84 14.25
N LYS A 90 -13.27 15.76 14.41
CA LYS A 90 -13.98 16.46 15.49
C LYS A 90 -13.54 15.95 16.86
N ASN A 91 -13.53 16.86 17.84
CA ASN A 91 -13.16 16.59 19.24
C ASN A 91 -14.33 16.88 20.18
N GLY A 92 -15.15 15.87 20.48
CA GLY A 92 -16.33 15.95 21.34
C GLY A 92 -17.58 16.50 20.66
N TRP A 93 -18.65 16.56 21.46
CA TRP A 93 -19.99 16.94 21.01
C TRP A 93 -20.12 18.46 20.79
N THR A 94 -20.92 18.83 19.78
CA THR A 94 -21.41 20.20 19.55
C THR A 94 -22.93 20.23 19.60
N ALA A 95 -23.52 21.08 20.43
CA ALA A 95 -24.98 21.20 20.53
C ALA A 95 -25.61 21.64 19.18
N TRP A 96 -26.77 21.04 18.85
CA TRP A 96 -27.54 21.28 17.62
C TRP A 96 -28.24 22.65 17.58
N SER A 97 -28.34 23.36 18.71
CA SER A 97 -29.28 24.48 18.90
C SER A 97 -28.86 25.82 18.29
N GLY A 98 -27.70 25.94 17.65
CA GLY A 98 -27.26 27.22 17.05
C GLY A 98 -27.09 28.38 18.04
N GLN A 99 -27.26 28.12 19.33
CA GLN A 99 -26.84 28.99 20.41
C GLN A 99 -25.45 28.53 20.86
N PRO A 100 -24.47 29.45 21.00
CA PRO A 100 -23.11 29.10 21.34
C PRO A 100 -23.07 28.54 22.77
N GLY A 101 -23.22 27.23 22.90
CA GLY A 101 -22.80 26.51 24.10
C GLY A 101 -21.29 26.40 24.06
N ASP A 102 -20.60 27.41 24.63
CA ASP A 102 -19.29 27.40 25.30
C ASP A 102 -18.14 26.53 24.77
N VAL A 103 -18.12 26.17 23.49
CA VAL A 103 -16.95 25.56 22.85
C VAL A 103 -16.35 26.60 21.91
N PRO A 104 -15.18 27.17 22.26
CA PRO A 104 -14.43 28.03 21.35
C PRO A 104 -14.28 27.33 19.99
N SER A 105 -14.50 28.06 18.88
CA SER A 105 -14.53 27.48 17.51
C SER A 105 -13.24 26.74 17.14
N ASP A 106 -12.14 27.13 17.77
CA ASP A 106 -10.82 26.53 17.69
C ASP A 106 -10.74 25.15 18.36
N ASN A 107 -11.66 24.78 19.27
CA ASN A 107 -11.70 23.49 20.00
C ASN A 107 -12.68 22.46 19.40
N LEU A 108 -13.19 22.72 18.20
CA LEU A 108 -14.11 21.82 17.50
C LEU A 108 -13.40 20.59 16.90
N TYR A 109 -12.12 20.75 16.55
CA TYR A 109 -11.31 19.72 15.89
C TYR A 109 -10.04 19.42 16.68
N LEU A 110 -9.59 18.17 16.57
CA LEU A 110 -8.26 17.78 17.02
C LEU A 110 -7.19 18.53 16.21
N PRO A 111 -6.08 18.95 16.86
CA PRO A 111 -4.93 19.47 16.14
C PRO A 111 -4.45 18.48 15.06
N PRO A 112 -3.99 18.96 13.90
CA PRO A 112 -3.39 18.10 12.88
C PRO A 112 -2.17 17.37 13.47
N ALA A 113 -1.95 16.13 13.03
CA ALA A 113 -0.81 15.32 13.46
C ALA A 113 0.27 15.26 12.37
N LYS A 114 1.53 15.37 12.77
CA LYS A 114 2.67 14.96 11.93
C LYS A 114 3.09 13.54 12.26
N ASN A 115 3.86 12.92 11.38
CA ASN A 115 4.40 11.57 11.52
C ASN A 115 3.35 10.46 11.74
N MET A 116 2.07 10.74 11.47
CA MET A 116 0.97 9.79 11.69
C MET A 116 1.10 8.60 10.74
N LYS A 117 1.66 7.48 11.22
CA LYS A 117 1.89 6.31 10.38
C LYS A 117 0.60 5.66 9.91
N LYS A 118 0.58 5.11 8.70
CA LYS A 118 -0.50 4.21 8.27
C LYS A 118 -0.36 2.87 8.98
N VAL A 119 -1.43 2.38 9.59
CA VAL A 119 -1.45 1.10 10.27
C VAL A 119 -1.73 -0.02 9.27
N SER A 120 -0.93 -1.08 9.33
CA SER A 120 -1.10 -2.31 8.55
C SER A 120 -1.47 -3.49 9.46
N TYR A 121 -2.08 -4.53 8.89
CA TYR A 121 -2.45 -5.72 9.65
C TYR A 121 -1.29 -6.71 9.70
N ASP A 122 -0.96 -7.22 10.89
CA ASP A 122 0.18 -8.11 11.13
C ASP A 122 -0.29 -9.45 11.70
N CYS A 123 -0.05 -10.53 10.95
CA CYS A 123 -0.46 -11.89 11.32
C CYS A 123 0.27 -12.46 12.54
N SER A 124 1.49 -11.98 12.83
CA SER A 124 2.20 -12.38 14.05
C SER A 124 1.52 -11.77 15.29
N LEU A 125 1.05 -10.52 15.19
CA LEU A 125 0.29 -9.85 16.25
C LEU A 125 -1.11 -10.45 16.43
N GLU A 126 -1.78 -10.89 15.36
CA GLU A 126 -3.05 -11.63 15.47
C GLU A 126 -2.84 -12.94 16.24
N LYS A 127 -1.79 -13.69 15.91
CA LYS A 127 -1.47 -14.95 16.59
C LYS A 127 -1.16 -14.72 18.06
N GLU A 128 -0.42 -13.66 18.38
CA GLU A 128 -0.15 -13.23 19.75
C GLU A 128 -1.46 -12.88 20.49
N ALA A 129 -2.33 -12.06 19.86
CA ALA A 129 -3.64 -11.70 20.41
C ALA A 129 -4.48 -12.95 20.71
N SER A 130 -4.56 -13.90 19.78
CA SER A 130 -5.32 -15.14 19.97
C SER A 130 -4.80 -15.97 21.16
N ARG A 131 -3.46 -16.09 21.31
CA ARG A 131 -2.83 -16.79 22.42
C ARG A 131 -3.07 -16.13 23.78
N ILE A 132 -3.14 -14.80 23.82
CA ILE A 132 -3.45 -14.07 25.07
C ILE A 132 -4.94 -14.23 25.37
N LEU A 133 -5.79 -13.94 24.39
CA LEU A 133 -7.24 -13.91 24.55
C LEU A 133 -7.80 -15.26 25.02
N THR A 134 -7.27 -16.38 24.54
CA THR A 134 -7.65 -17.73 24.99
C THR A 134 -7.42 -17.99 26.48
N LYS A 135 -6.47 -17.29 27.11
CA LYS A 135 -6.15 -17.42 28.55
C LYS A 135 -6.85 -16.39 29.42
N MET A 136 -7.46 -15.36 28.84
CA MET A 136 -8.16 -14.33 29.59
C MET A 136 -9.45 -14.90 30.20
N GLU A 137 -9.86 -14.36 31.34
CA GLU A 137 -11.18 -14.67 31.92
C GLU A 137 -12.28 -14.10 31.03
N CYS A 138 -13.45 -14.75 31.06
CA CYS A 138 -14.60 -14.29 30.29
C CYS A 138 -15.34 -13.20 31.06
N SER A 139 -15.14 -11.93 30.69
CA SER A 139 -15.90 -10.83 31.28
C SER A 139 -16.07 -9.66 30.33
N LYS A 140 -17.17 -8.93 30.50
CA LYS A 140 -17.37 -7.62 29.87
C LYS A 140 -16.59 -6.50 30.56
N ASP A 141 -16.34 -6.64 31.86
CA ASP A 141 -15.72 -5.62 32.69
C ASP A 141 -14.24 -6.00 32.87
N ILE A 142 -13.42 -5.60 31.90
CA ILE A 142 -12.00 -5.94 31.90
C ILE A 142 -11.29 -5.16 33.00
N SER A 143 -10.74 -5.88 33.97
CA SER A 143 -9.96 -5.28 35.05
C SER A 143 -8.59 -4.82 34.55
N GLU A 144 -7.98 -3.87 35.25
CA GLU A 144 -6.66 -3.34 34.89
C GLU A 144 -5.58 -4.42 34.88
N GLN A 145 -5.68 -5.43 35.75
CA GLN A 145 -4.76 -6.56 35.83
C GLN A 145 -4.86 -7.49 34.60
N GLN A 146 -5.98 -7.47 33.89
CA GLN A 146 -6.23 -8.26 32.69
C GLN A 146 -5.87 -7.51 31.40
N GLU A 147 -5.48 -6.24 31.49
CA GLU A 147 -5.10 -5.47 30.31
C GLU A 147 -3.83 -6.02 29.67
N PRO A 148 -3.77 -6.05 28.32
CA PRO A 148 -2.58 -6.53 27.64
C PRO A 148 -1.42 -5.56 27.84
N THR A 149 -0.20 -6.09 27.81
CA THR A 149 1.03 -5.29 27.84
C THR A 149 1.23 -4.43 26.59
N ARG A 150 0.45 -4.68 25.53
CA ARG A 150 0.47 -3.99 24.24
C ARG A 150 -0.95 -3.94 23.67
N GLY A 151 -1.34 -2.82 23.07
CA GLY A 151 -2.66 -2.66 22.47
C GLY A 151 -3.81 -2.53 23.50
N PHE A 152 -4.94 -3.18 23.23
CA PHE A 152 -6.17 -2.99 24.01
C PHE A 152 -7.16 -4.15 23.88
N VAL A 153 -8.01 -4.31 24.88
CA VAL A 153 -9.03 -5.36 24.99
C VAL A 153 -10.36 -4.76 25.42
N PHE A 154 -11.46 -5.38 24.99
CA PHE A 154 -12.80 -5.08 25.47
C PHE A 154 -13.71 -6.31 25.39
N GLY A 155 -14.75 -6.32 26.21
CA GLY A 155 -15.83 -7.30 26.16
C GLY A 155 -17.19 -6.62 25.99
N SER A 156 -18.12 -7.31 25.33
CA SER A 156 -19.49 -6.84 25.08
C SER A 156 -20.49 -7.98 25.27
N ARG A 157 -21.68 -7.66 25.78
CA ARG A 157 -22.82 -8.59 25.86
C ARG A 157 -23.65 -8.62 24.58
N ASP A 158 -23.66 -7.52 23.88
CA ASP A 158 -24.40 -7.42 22.64
C ASP A 158 -23.62 -8.15 21.53
N ASP A 159 -24.32 -8.94 20.72
CA ASP A 159 -23.77 -9.53 19.49
C ASP A 159 -23.71 -8.44 18.40
N LEU A 160 -22.66 -7.63 18.44
CA LEU A 160 -22.55 -6.40 17.63
C LEU A 160 -22.13 -6.64 16.17
N HIS A 161 -22.35 -7.84 15.62
CA HIS A 161 -22.26 -8.06 14.17
C HIS A 161 -23.23 -7.16 13.38
N ASP A 162 -24.30 -6.67 14.02
CA ASP A 162 -25.34 -5.82 13.41
C ASP A 162 -25.19 -4.30 13.65
N ILE A 163 -24.13 -3.80 14.32
CA ILE A 163 -23.92 -2.34 14.39
C ILE A 163 -23.43 -1.83 13.03
N PRO A 164 -24.02 -0.76 12.45
CA PRO A 164 -23.56 -0.14 11.21
C PRO A 164 -22.05 0.21 11.18
N PHE A 165 -21.45 0.42 12.34
CA PHE A 165 -20.05 0.78 12.54
C PHE A 165 -19.14 -0.38 12.97
N GLY A 166 -19.67 -1.55 13.33
CA GLY A 166 -18.91 -2.64 13.97
C GLY A 166 -18.25 -2.24 15.31
N TYR A 167 -17.66 -3.20 16.02
CA TYR A 167 -17.11 -2.99 17.36
C TYR A 167 -16.03 -1.89 17.46
N LEU A 168 -14.97 -1.98 16.66
CA LEU A 168 -13.90 -0.96 16.66
C LEU A 168 -14.43 0.41 16.23
N GLY A 169 -15.37 0.44 15.28
CA GLY A 169 -15.99 1.68 14.83
C GLY A 169 -16.77 2.37 15.95
N ALA A 170 -17.43 1.63 16.85
CA ALA A 170 -18.09 2.20 18.01
C ALA A 170 -17.10 2.87 18.97
N HIS A 171 -15.95 2.24 19.23
CA HIS A 171 -14.89 2.87 20.04
C HIS A 171 -14.24 4.06 19.34
N LEU A 172 -14.07 4.02 18.02
CA LEU A 172 -13.60 5.17 17.25
C LEU A 172 -14.59 6.34 17.34
N HIS A 173 -15.90 6.04 17.28
CA HIS A 173 -16.96 7.03 17.31
C HIS A 173 -17.12 7.75 18.66
N LYS A 174 -16.56 7.21 19.74
CA LYS A 174 -16.59 7.85 21.08
C LYS A 174 -15.96 9.25 21.09
N ILE A 175 -15.03 9.56 20.17
CA ILE A 175 -14.43 10.90 20.06
C ILE A 175 -15.45 11.99 19.68
N TYR A 176 -16.63 11.64 19.15
CA TYR A 176 -17.68 12.63 18.90
C TYR A 176 -18.48 13.00 20.17
N TRP A 177 -18.28 12.26 21.26
CA TRP A 177 -18.98 12.44 22.53
C TRP A 177 -18.02 12.86 23.65
N HIS A 178 -16.79 12.37 23.62
CA HIS A 178 -15.72 12.69 24.55
C HIS A 178 -14.64 13.56 23.89
N ARG A 179 -13.79 14.21 24.69
CA ARG A 179 -12.75 15.13 24.20
C ARG A 179 -11.38 14.68 24.66
N LEU A 180 -10.38 14.78 23.78
CA LEU A 180 -8.97 14.73 24.16
C LEU A 180 -8.46 16.14 24.48
N THR A 181 -7.48 16.20 25.39
CA THR A 181 -6.73 17.42 25.71
C THR A 181 -5.85 17.83 24.52
N ARG A 182 -5.82 19.13 24.18
CA ARG A 182 -5.13 19.68 22.99
C ARG A 182 -3.81 20.38 23.31
N VAL A 183 -3.18 20.04 24.42
CA VAL A 183 -1.82 20.54 24.74
C VAL A 183 -0.84 19.84 23.81
N ALA A 184 0.26 20.51 23.44
CA ALA A 184 1.30 19.95 22.58
C ALA A 184 2.38 19.27 23.41
N PRO A 185 2.73 17.99 23.14
CA PRO A 185 2.06 17.05 22.24
C PRO A 185 0.71 16.56 22.80
N VAL A 186 -0.16 16.00 21.96
CA VAL A 186 -1.46 15.49 22.43
C VAL A 186 -1.22 14.21 23.23
N THR A 187 -1.41 14.30 24.55
CA THR A 187 -1.16 13.20 25.51
C THR A 187 -2.45 12.57 26.00
N TYR A 188 -2.35 11.31 26.43
CA TYR A 188 -3.41 10.60 27.12
C TYR A 188 -3.47 11.02 28.60
N THR A 189 -4.63 11.44 29.09
CA THR A 189 -4.83 11.91 30.47
C THR A 189 -5.88 11.10 31.21
N LYS A 190 -5.96 11.26 32.54
CA LYS A 190 -6.98 10.60 33.36
C LYS A 190 -8.42 10.93 32.95
N ASN A 191 -8.66 12.12 32.40
CA ASN A 191 -9.99 12.52 31.92
C ASN A 191 -10.40 11.81 30.62
N ASP A 192 -9.46 11.10 29.99
CA ASP A 192 -9.63 10.43 28.70
C ASP A 192 -9.93 8.93 28.85
N GLU A 193 -10.26 8.42 30.04
CA GLU A 193 -10.53 6.97 30.28
C GLU A 193 -11.54 6.39 29.28
N GLY A 194 -12.62 7.13 28.97
CA GLY A 194 -13.61 6.73 27.96
C GLY A 194 -13.07 6.63 26.52
N LEU A 195 -11.90 7.20 26.26
CA LEU A 195 -11.20 7.24 24.98
C LEU A 195 -9.92 6.38 24.96
N LYS A 196 -9.64 5.55 25.97
CA LYS A 196 -8.42 4.72 26.01
C LYS A 196 -8.17 3.90 24.74
N ILE A 197 -9.23 3.25 24.23
CA ILE A 197 -9.16 2.44 23.00
C ILE A 197 -8.97 3.33 21.76
N TYR A 198 -9.66 4.49 21.71
CA TYR A 198 -9.46 5.49 20.66
C TYR A 198 -8.01 5.99 20.63
N ALA A 199 -7.48 6.40 21.78
CA ALA A 199 -6.11 6.89 21.94
C ALA A 199 -5.09 5.84 21.49
N ASN A 200 -5.25 4.57 21.89
CA ASN A 200 -4.39 3.48 21.42
C ASN A 200 -4.34 3.36 19.88
N MET A 201 -5.48 3.51 19.20
CA MET A 201 -5.55 3.44 17.74
C MET A 201 -4.98 4.69 17.05
N MET A 202 -4.98 5.85 17.72
CA MET A 202 -4.52 7.13 17.16
C MET A 202 -3.04 7.44 17.46
N ARG A 203 -2.30 6.52 18.07
CA ARG A 203 -0.86 6.74 18.33
C ARG A 203 -0.08 6.93 17.05
N ASP A 204 0.57 8.07 16.83
CA ASP A 204 1.28 8.39 15.59
C ASP A 204 2.37 7.37 15.24
N THR A 205 3.07 6.86 16.25
CA THR A 205 4.12 5.83 16.14
C THR A 205 3.62 4.43 15.80
N ALA A 206 2.33 4.11 16.02
CA ALA A 206 1.78 2.79 15.73
C ALA A 206 1.71 2.52 14.23
N SER A 207 2.32 1.43 13.75
CA SER A 207 2.27 1.05 12.32
C SER A 207 1.72 -0.35 12.05
N ARG A 208 1.55 -1.17 13.09
CA ARG A 208 1.03 -2.54 12.96
C ARG A 208 0.01 -2.90 14.03
N ILE A 209 -1.01 -3.64 13.63
CA ILE A 209 -2.04 -4.17 14.53
C ILE A 209 -2.41 -5.60 14.12
N GLY A 210 -2.73 -6.45 15.09
CA GLY A 210 -3.37 -7.75 14.85
C GLY A 210 -4.43 -7.99 15.92
N CYS A 211 -5.59 -8.50 15.52
CA CYS A 211 -6.73 -8.66 16.41
C CYS A 211 -7.20 -10.11 16.44
N ALA A 212 -7.73 -10.51 17.59
CA ALA A 212 -8.37 -11.79 17.82
C ALA A 212 -9.72 -11.56 18.49
N ASN A 213 -10.68 -12.42 18.19
CA ASN A 213 -12.01 -12.45 18.77
C ASN A 213 -12.24 -13.78 19.50
N ARG A 214 -13.03 -13.75 20.57
CA ARG A 214 -13.47 -14.94 21.30
C ARG A 214 -14.86 -14.68 21.87
N THR A 215 -15.81 -15.52 21.52
CA THR A 215 -17.09 -15.60 22.23
C THR A 215 -16.95 -16.60 23.36
N CYS A 216 -17.35 -16.21 24.56
CA CYS A 216 -17.31 -17.06 25.74
C CYS A 216 -18.57 -16.84 26.58
N TYR A 217 -18.84 -17.75 27.52
CA TYR A 217 -20.03 -17.70 28.37
C TYR A 217 -19.64 -17.25 29.78
N GLU A 218 -20.24 -16.18 30.28
CA GLU A 218 -20.00 -15.69 31.63
C GLU A 218 -21.01 -16.34 32.60
N SER A 219 -20.54 -17.33 33.37
CA SER A 219 -21.41 -18.14 34.24
C SER A 219 -22.14 -17.34 35.32
N SER A 220 -21.61 -16.18 35.74
CA SER A 220 -22.24 -15.33 36.76
C SER A 220 -23.44 -14.54 36.23
N SER A 221 -23.41 -14.11 34.97
CA SER A 221 -24.49 -13.35 34.33
C SER A 221 -25.42 -14.24 33.49
N GLY A 222 -24.95 -15.42 33.08
CA GLY A 222 -25.68 -16.33 32.22
C GLY A 222 -25.73 -15.91 30.75
N GLU A 223 -24.86 -14.99 30.34
CA GLU A 223 -24.86 -14.36 29.01
C GLU A 223 -23.60 -14.70 28.21
N ASN A 224 -23.72 -14.64 26.88
CA ASN A 224 -22.57 -14.71 25.99
C ASN A 224 -21.83 -13.37 25.99
N ILE A 225 -20.52 -13.41 26.18
CA ILE A 225 -19.62 -12.27 26.10
C ILE A 225 -18.76 -12.41 24.85
N TYR A 226 -18.79 -11.36 24.02
CA TYR A 226 -17.94 -11.20 22.86
C TYR A 226 -16.72 -10.38 23.26
N MET A 227 -15.56 -11.03 23.32
CA MET A 227 -14.29 -10.39 23.64
C MET A 227 -13.47 -10.14 22.39
N ARG A 228 -12.84 -8.98 22.33
CA ARG A 228 -11.83 -8.65 21.32
C ARG A 228 -10.57 -8.14 21.97
N LEU A 229 -9.45 -8.70 21.55
CA LEU A 229 -8.11 -8.22 21.88
C LEU A 229 -7.42 -7.81 20.59
N CYS A 230 -6.89 -6.60 20.57
CA CYS A 230 -6.02 -6.12 19.50
C CYS A 230 -4.65 -5.78 20.08
N ILE A 231 -3.60 -6.36 19.51
CA ILE A 231 -2.21 -6.08 19.86
C ILE A 231 -1.64 -5.13 18.82
N THR A 232 -0.97 -4.07 19.27
CA THR A 232 -0.22 -3.14 18.41
C THR A 232 1.29 -3.33 18.60
N ASP A 233 2.09 -2.76 17.72
CA ASP A 233 3.55 -2.64 17.89
C ASP A 233 3.98 -1.60 18.94
N GLN A 234 3.04 -1.06 19.71
CA GLN A 234 3.31 -0.12 20.79
C GLN A 234 3.17 -0.79 22.16
N ASN A 235 3.88 -0.26 23.15
CA ASN A 235 3.70 -0.62 24.56
C ASN A 235 2.29 -0.25 25.06
N LYS A 236 1.88 -0.79 26.21
CA LYS A 236 0.66 -0.39 26.92
C LYS A 236 0.58 1.14 27.02
N LEU A 237 -0.58 1.70 26.71
CA LEU A 237 -0.83 3.12 26.85
C LEU A 237 -1.05 3.48 28.33
N GLU A 238 -0.23 4.38 28.86
CA GLU A 238 -0.28 4.88 30.22
C GLU A 238 -0.63 6.38 30.27
N ILE A 239 -1.07 6.85 31.44
CA ILE A 239 -1.36 8.28 31.64
C ILE A 239 -0.08 9.08 31.46
N GLY A 240 -0.14 10.12 30.62
CA GLY A 240 0.99 10.96 30.25
C GLY A 240 1.64 10.57 28.93
N ASP A 241 1.34 9.39 28.38
CA ASP A 241 1.87 8.97 27.10
C ASP A 241 1.40 9.89 25.97
N GLN A 242 2.31 10.15 25.03
CA GLN A 242 1.99 10.83 23.79
C GLN A 242 1.10 9.95 22.91
N ILE A 243 0.00 10.52 22.45
CA ILE A 243 -0.82 9.97 21.37
C ILE A 243 -0.21 10.42 20.04
N TYR A 244 -0.05 11.73 19.82
CA TYR A 244 0.63 12.20 18.61
C TYR A 244 1.28 13.57 18.76
N GLU A 245 2.28 13.84 17.92
CA GLU A 245 2.85 15.17 17.76
C GLU A 245 2.00 16.05 16.85
N MET A 246 1.80 17.30 17.24
CA MET A 246 1.09 18.27 16.40
C MET A 246 1.92 18.63 15.17
N GLY A 247 1.26 18.65 14.02
CA GLY A 247 1.79 19.16 12.76
C GLY A 247 1.10 20.45 12.32
N THR A 248 1.21 20.74 11.03
CA THR A 248 0.60 21.91 10.39
C THR A 248 -0.63 21.50 9.61
N LYS A 249 -1.73 22.25 9.75
CA LYS A 249 -2.99 21.94 9.05
C LYS A 249 -2.78 22.02 7.54
N GLY A 250 -3.20 20.97 6.82
CA GLY A 250 -3.04 20.87 5.36
C GLY A 250 -1.62 20.53 4.91
N SER A 251 -0.68 20.34 5.84
CA SER A 251 0.64 19.79 5.55
C SER A 251 0.67 18.32 5.90
N CYS A 252 1.39 17.52 5.10
CA CYS A 252 1.66 16.13 5.42
C CYS A 252 3.14 16.01 5.77
N GLU A 253 3.40 15.98 7.07
CA GLU A 253 4.74 15.99 7.64
C GLU A 253 5.12 14.56 8.01
N CYS A 254 6.09 14.00 7.29
CA CYS A 254 6.61 12.66 7.54
C CYS A 254 8.14 12.71 7.65
N GLU A 255 8.67 12.15 8.72
CA GLU A 255 10.10 11.95 8.90
C GLU A 255 10.64 10.98 7.86
N SER A 256 11.71 11.39 7.18
CA SER A 256 12.44 10.51 6.25
C SER A 256 12.86 9.22 6.97
N PRO A 257 12.64 8.03 6.38
CA PRO A 257 12.33 7.79 4.97
C PRO A 257 10.82 7.65 4.66
N LEU A 258 9.91 8.08 5.53
CA LEU A 258 8.47 7.96 5.28
C LEU A 258 7.99 8.97 4.26
N THR A 259 6.94 8.60 3.51
CA THR A 259 6.26 9.55 2.61
C THR A 259 4.80 9.71 2.94
N CYS A 260 4.23 10.80 2.45
CA CYS A 260 2.81 11.05 2.55
C CYS A 260 1.99 10.24 1.54
N GLU A 261 1.01 9.51 2.04
CA GLU A 261 -0.15 9.01 1.28
C GLU A 261 -1.42 9.40 2.04
N ASN A 262 -2.25 10.29 1.47
CA ASN A 262 -3.53 10.72 2.06
C ASN A 262 -3.38 11.18 3.54
N SER A 263 -2.45 12.09 3.81
CA SER A 263 -2.13 12.59 5.16
C SER A 263 -1.53 11.56 6.13
N LEU A 264 -1.26 10.32 5.69
CA LEU A 264 -0.61 9.29 6.50
C LEU A 264 0.82 9.04 6.02
N CYS A 265 1.71 8.76 6.97
CA CYS A 265 3.08 8.38 6.69
C CYS A 265 3.18 6.88 6.38
N VAL A 266 3.65 6.54 5.18
CA VAL A 266 3.79 5.16 4.71
C VAL A 266 5.24 4.76 4.54
N GLU A 267 5.54 3.52 4.94
CA GLU A 267 6.81 2.84 4.69
C GLU A 267 6.72 2.09 3.35
N ALA A 268 7.85 2.03 2.64
CA ALA A 268 8.01 1.14 1.50
C ALA A 268 8.05 -0.32 1.98
N ILE A 269 7.10 -1.13 1.53
CA ILE A 269 7.09 -2.57 1.81
C ILE A 269 7.88 -3.26 0.70
N PHE A 270 8.92 -3.98 1.06
CA PHE A 270 9.77 -4.71 0.12
C PHE A 270 9.41 -6.21 0.08
N PRO A 271 9.81 -6.96 -0.96
CA PRO A 271 9.49 -8.38 -1.08
C PRO A 271 10.07 -9.28 0.02
N GLY A 272 10.90 -8.72 0.90
CA GLY A 272 11.54 -9.39 2.02
C GLY A 272 12.61 -10.39 1.56
N SER A 273 13.54 -10.67 2.47
CA SER A 273 14.29 -11.93 2.47
C SER A 273 14.11 -12.58 3.85
N ASN A 274 13.94 -13.91 3.90
CA ASN A 274 14.36 -14.63 5.11
C ASN A 274 15.88 -14.45 5.16
N SER A 275 16.37 -13.65 6.10
CA SER A 275 17.74 -13.11 6.13
C SER A 275 18.86 -14.16 6.22
N SER A 276 18.53 -15.45 6.21
CA SER A 276 19.47 -16.58 6.22
C SER A 276 19.75 -17.22 4.85
N GLU A 277 19.13 -16.77 3.74
CA GLU A 277 19.20 -17.50 2.45
C GLU A 277 19.64 -16.70 1.20
N SER A 278 19.92 -15.39 1.28
CA SER A 278 20.35 -14.65 0.08
C SER A 278 21.81 -14.95 -0.29
N THR A 279 22.01 -15.44 -1.51
CA THR A 279 23.32 -15.82 -2.07
C THR A 279 23.90 -14.79 -3.04
N TRP A 280 23.08 -13.85 -3.53
CA TRP A 280 23.54 -12.83 -4.51
C TRP A 280 24.08 -11.57 -3.83
N CYS A 281 23.33 -11.01 -2.87
CA CYS A 281 23.70 -9.81 -2.14
C CYS A 281 23.47 -10.05 -0.64
N ALA A 282 24.50 -9.83 0.19
CA ALA A 282 24.37 -10.00 1.63
C ALA A 282 23.32 -9.03 2.21
N SER A 283 22.41 -9.55 3.04
CA SER A 283 21.43 -8.81 3.86
C SER A 283 20.66 -7.70 3.11
N SER A 284 19.58 -8.09 2.45
CA SER A 284 18.75 -7.18 1.64
C SER A 284 17.27 -7.48 1.84
N GLU A 285 16.44 -6.44 1.84
CA GLU A 285 14.97 -6.58 1.87
C GLU A 285 14.40 -7.06 0.51
N ILE A 286 15.28 -7.44 -0.44
CA ILE A 286 14.96 -8.10 -1.71
C ILE A 286 15.54 -9.52 -1.72
N ASN A 287 14.76 -10.51 -2.14
CA ASN A 287 15.23 -11.89 -2.29
C ASN A 287 15.79 -12.21 -3.69
N ASP A 288 16.60 -13.26 -3.77
CA ASP A 288 17.29 -13.69 -5.01
C ASP A 288 16.33 -14.06 -6.14
N THR A 289 15.16 -14.63 -5.81
CA THR A 289 14.13 -14.97 -6.80
C THR A 289 13.68 -13.73 -7.57
N ILE A 290 13.41 -12.64 -6.85
CA ILE A 290 13.01 -11.36 -7.45
C ILE A 290 14.17 -10.76 -8.27
N ARG A 291 15.41 -10.75 -7.76
CA ARG A 291 16.60 -10.30 -8.53
C ARG A 291 16.73 -11.04 -9.87
N MET A 292 16.64 -12.36 -9.81
CA MET A 292 16.74 -13.22 -10.98
C MET A 292 15.65 -12.87 -12.00
N TYR A 293 14.41 -12.65 -11.57
CA TYR A 293 13.34 -12.21 -12.46
C TYR A 293 13.63 -10.85 -13.11
N MET A 294 14.07 -9.86 -12.33
CA MET A 294 14.40 -8.54 -12.86
C MET A 294 15.54 -8.62 -13.89
N GLN A 295 16.62 -9.34 -13.60
CA GLN A 295 17.73 -9.50 -14.54
C GLN A 295 17.32 -10.27 -15.81
N ASN A 296 16.59 -11.37 -15.66
CA ASN A 296 16.20 -12.22 -16.79
C ASN A 296 15.25 -11.50 -17.74
N THR A 297 14.27 -10.76 -17.22
CA THR A 297 13.32 -10.02 -18.06
C THR A 297 13.98 -8.90 -18.87
N HIS A 298 15.06 -8.29 -18.35
CA HIS A 298 15.90 -7.35 -19.08
C HIS A 298 16.75 -8.04 -20.16
N ASN A 299 17.49 -9.08 -19.78
CA ASN A 299 18.36 -9.79 -20.73
C ASN A 299 17.58 -10.48 -21.85
N TYR A 300 16.39 -11.02 -21.57
CA TYR A 300 15.49 -11.55 -22.60
C TYR A 300 15.16 -10.51 -23.66
N ARG A 301 14.79 -9.30 -23.24
CA ARG A 301 14.49 -8.17 -24.14
C ARG A 301 15.72 -7.72 -24.92
N ARG A 302 16.88 -7.60 -24.26
CA ARG A 302 18.16 -7.28 -24.91
C ARG A 302 18.53 -8.32 -25.96
N ALA A 303 18.30 -9.61 -25.70
CA ALA A 303 18.53 -10.70 -26.64
C ALA A 303 17.64 -10.57 -27.88
N LEU A 304 16.33 -10.33 -27.70
CA LEU A 304 15.43 -10.08 -28.82
C LEU A 304 15.88 -8.89 -29.68
N LEU A 305 16.32 -7.79 -29.06
CA LEU A 305 16.87 -6.65 -29.79
C LEU A 305 18.14 -7.02 -30.54
N ALA A 306 19.06 -7.74 -29.89
CA ALA A 306 20.32 -8.14 -30.48
C ALA A 306 20.15 -9.09 -31.67
N LEU A 307 19.09 -9.89 -31.67
CA LEU A 307 18.70 -10.78 -32.77
C LEU A 307 17.88 -10.07 -33.87
N GLY A 308 17.48 -8.82 -33.67
CA GLY A 308 16.68 -8.06 -34.64
C GLY A 308 15.20 -8.41 -34.65
N GLU A 309 14.67 -8.95 -33.55
CA GLU A 309 13.27 -9.39 -33.44
C GLU A 309 12.34 -8.30 -32.90
N VAL A 310 12.88 -7.19 -32.40
CA VAL A 310 12.09 -6.05 -31.90
C VAL A 310 11.57 -5.21 -33.05
N ARG A 311 10.30 -4.84 -32.98
CA ARG A 311 9.65 -3.93 -33.95
C ARG A 311 9.50 -2.53 -33.38
N ASN A 312 9.64 -1.53 -34.24
CA ASN A 312 9.37 -0.13 -33.91
C ASN A 312 7.86 0.20 -34.03
N LYS A 313 7.50 1.46 -33.75
CA LYS A 313 6.13 2.00 -33.90
C LYS A 313 5.48 1.73 -35.27
N GLN A 314 6.27 1.68 -36.35
CA GLN A 314 5.78 1.39 -37.70
C GLN A 314 5.69 -0.12 -37.99
N GLY A 315 5.87 -0.98 -36.99
CA GLY A 315 5.87 -2.44 -37.15
C GLY A 315 7.12 -3.00 -37.85
N LYS A 316 8.12 -2.16 -38.17
CA LYS A 316 9.36 -2.58 -38.84
C LYS A 316 10.35 -3.16 -37.85
N LYS A 317 10.96 -4.31 -38.19
CA LYS A 317 12.05 -4.90 -37.40
C LYS A 317 13.24 -3.94 -37.32
N LEU A 318 13.74 -3.74 -36.09
CA LEU A 318 14.98 -3.04 -35.82
C LEU A 318 16.17 -3.88 -36.28
N ARG A 319 17.29 -3.23 -36.56
CA ARG A 319 18.52 -3.93 -36.95
C ARG A 319 19.09 -4.68 -35.75
N ALA A 320 19.59 -5.89 -35.98
CA ALA A 320 20.34 -6.67 -34.98
C ALA A 320 21.54 -5.88 -34.41
N ALA A 321 21.99 -6.25 -33.21
CA ALA A 321 23.06 -5.56 -32.48
C ALA A 321 24.35 -6.39 -32.45
N THR A 322 25.47 -5.78 -32.83
CA THR A 322 26.77 -6.47 -32.89
C THR A 322 27.44 -6.67 -31.52
N ASN A 323 27.09 -5.86 -30.52
CA ASN A 323 27.86 -5.68 -29.28
C ASN A 323 26.99 -5.62 -28.01
N MET A 324 25.81 -6.23 -28.01
CA MET A 324 24.87 -6.15 -26.88
C MET A 324 25.39 -6.94 -25.68
N ASN A 325 25.83 -6.27 -24.61
CA ASN A 325 26.28 -6.96 -23.40
C ASN A 325 25.13 -7.63 -22.64
N HIS A 326 25.40 -8.78 -22.03
CA HIS A 326 24.53 -9.34 -21.00
C HIS A 326 24.68 -8.53 -19.71
N LEU A 327 23.55 -8.08 -19.14
CA LEU A 327 23.55 -7.38 -17.86
C LEU A 327 23.77 -8.37 -16.72
N THR A 328 24.72 -8.07 -15.86
CA THR A 328 24.98 -8.82 -14.62
C THR A 328 24.54 -8.01 -13.42
N TRP A 329 24.00 -8.68 -12.39
CA TRP A 329 23.58 -8.02 -11.17
C TRP A 329 24.75 -7.35 -10.44
N ASP A 330 24.49 -6.18 -9.87
CA ASP A 330 25.42 -5.43 -9.05
C ASP A 330 24.72 -4.96 -7.76
N CYS A 331 25.22 -5.44 -6.62
CA CYS A 331 24.61 -5.20 -5.32
C CYS A 331 24.73 -3.74 -4.85
N ALA A 332 25.72 -2.99 -5.33
CA ALA A 332 25.84 -1.56 -4.99
C ALA A 332 24.77 -0.76 -5.73
N LEU A 333 24.56 -1.04 -7.03
CA LEU A 333 23.47 -0.44 -7.80
C LEU A 333 22.09 -0.81 -7.23
N GLU A 334 21.91 -2.06 -6.77
CA GLU A 334 20.69 -2.46 -6.07
C GLU A 334 20.49 -1.63 -4.81
N ARG A 335 21.52 -1.52 -3.96
CA ARG A 335 21.44 -0.76 -2.70
C ARG A 335 21.03 0.68 -2.96
N GLU A 336 21.64 1.34 -3.93
CA GLU A 336 21.26 2.71 -4.28
C GLU A 336 19.82 2.83 -4.81
N ALA A 337 19.36 1.88 -5.61
CA ALA A 337 17.97 1.83 -6.06
C ALA A 337 17.02 1.56 -4.88
N HIS A 338 17.44 0.71 -3.95
CA HIS A 338 16.68 0.31 -2.78
C HIS A 338 16.52 1.44 -1.78
N ASP A 339 17.62 2.12 -1.43
CA ASP A 339 17.63 3.30 -0.57
C ASP A 339 16.73 4.41 -1.15
N PHE A 340 16.78 4.61 -2.47
CA PHE A 340 15.89 5.54 -3.17
C PHE A 340 14.40 5.16 -3.06
N LEU A 341 14.06 3.87 -3.10
CA LEU A 341 12.66 3.43 -2.97
C LEU A 341 12.15 3.42 -1.53
N ARG A 342 13.02 3.44 -0.51
CA ARG A 342 12.58 3.53 0.89
C ARG A 342 11.73 4.77 1.14
N SER A 343 12.07 5.86 0.46
CA SER A 343 11.32 7.11 0.49
C SER A 343 10.17 7.16 -0.52
N CYS A 344 9.60 6.02 -0.91
CA CYS A 344 8.40 5.92 -1.76
C CYS A 344 8.23 7.06 -2.78
N PRO A 345 9.22 7.27 -3.66
CA PRO A 345 9.34 8.49 -4.46
C PRO A 345 8.17 8.62 -5.44
N THR A 346 7.76 9.86 -5.72
CA THR A 346 6.70 10.15 -6.71
C THR A 346 7.23 10.16 -8.14
N GLU A 347 8.52 10.49 -8.32
CA GLU A 347 9.20 10.57 -9.59
C GLU A 347 10.65 10.04 -9.50
N GLY A 348 11.21 9.66 -10.64
CA GLY A 348 12.63 9.33 -10.74
C GLY A 348 13.46 10.61 -10.74
N TYR A 349 14.69 10.54 -10.25
CA TYR A 349 15.59 11.70 -10.32
C TYR A 349 16.35 11.74 -11.65
N GLU A 350 16.69 12.96 -12.09
CA GLU A 350 17.66 13.15 -13.15
C GLU A 350 19.08 13.02 -12.59
N ARG A 351 19.92 12.24 -13.27
CA ARG A 351 21.31 12.02 -12.86
C ARG A 351 22.05 13.36 -12.65
N SER A 352 22.86 13.44 -11.59
CA SER A 352 23.67 14.61 -11.27
C SER A 352 24.74 14.90 -12.32
N ASP A 353 25.25 13.86 -13.00
CA ASP A 353 26.17 14.00 -14.12
C ASP A 353 26.07 12.82 -15.12
N ASP A 354 26.81 12.93 -16.23
CA ASP A 354 26.83 11.91 -17.28
C ASP A 354 27.57 10.63 -16.90
N LYS A 355 28.22 10.57 -15.73
CA LYS A 355 28.99 9.41 -15.23
C LYS A 355 28.21 8.57 -14.22
N SER A 356 27.25 9.18 -13.54
CA SER A 356 26.39 8.56 -12.54
C SER A 356 25.52 7.46 -13.16
N PRO A 357 25.21 6.38 -12.43
CA PRO A 357 24.34 5.32 -12.91
C PRO A 357 23.02 5.89 -13.45
N ALA A 358 22.63 5.45 -14.64
CA ALA A 358 21.38 5.90 -15.23
C ALA A 358 20.22 5.08 -14.66
N GLN A 359 19.05 5.71 -14.46
CA GLN A 359 17.90 5.11 -13.80
C GLN A 359 16.67 5.01 -14.72
N ASN A 360 16.02 3.85 -14.70
CA ASN A 360 14.60 3.73 -15.02
C ASN A 360 13.80 3.72 -13.72
N PHE A 361 12.70 4.46 -13.70
CA PHE A 361 11.79 4.52 -12.57
C PHE A 361 10.35 4.29 -13.05
N TYR A 362 9.59 3.61 -12.21
CA TYR A 362 8.17 3.40 -12.39
C TYR A 362 7.45 3.64 -11.06
N ARG A 363 6.31 4.30 -11.15
CA ARG A 363 5.30 4.36 -10.10
C ARG A 363 3.93 4.14 -10.72
N GLY A 364 3.12 3.29 -10.09
CA GLY A 364 1.73 3.13 -10.50
C GLY A 364 1.02 1.98 -9.80
N THR A 365 -0.24 1.78 -10.15
CA THR A 365 -1.07 0.70 -9.61
C THR A 365 -1.17 -0.45 -10.60
N ILE A 366 -1.67 -1.59 -10.13
CA ILE A 366 -1.99 -2.76 -10.94
C ILE A 366 -3.39 -3.21 -10.58
N THR A 367 -4.20 -3.54 -11.59
CA THR A 367 -5.62 -3.90 -11.45
C THR A 367 -5.85 -5.37 -11.13
N ALA A 368 -4.79 -6.15 -10.92
CA ALA A 368 -4.90 -7.56 -10.58
C ALA A 368 -5.42 -7.73 -9.14
N ASN A 369 -6.19 -8.79 -8.91
CA ASN A 369 -6.51 -9.23 -7.55
C ASN A 369 -5.23 -9.74 -6.89
N GLU A 370 -4.83 -9.14 -5.78
CA GLU A 370 -3.65 -9.50 -4.98
C GLU A 370 -2.33 -9.60 -5.79
N PRO A 371 -1.87 -8.49 -6.38
CA PRO A 371 -0.69 -8.49 -7.24
C PRO A 371 0.57 -8.88 -6.48
N THR A 372 1.38 -9.76 -7.08
CA THR A 372 2.68 -10.13 -6.55
C THR A 372 3.78 -9.16 -7.04
N TYR A 373 4.93 -9.13 -6.35
CA TYR A 373 6.11 -8.40 -6.83
C TYR A 373 6.56 -8.85 -8.22
N ARG A 374 6.31 -10.11 -8.59
CA ARG A 374 6.62 -10.65 -9.93
C ARG A 374 5.69 -10.06 -10.99
N ASP A 375 4.40 -9.95 -10.69
CA ASP A 375 3.42 -9.35 -11.61
C ASP A 375 3.75 -7.89 -11.85
N MET A 376 4.14 -7.19 -10.79
CA MET A 376 4.59 -5.81 -10.88
C MET A 376 5.86 -5.68 -11.72
N ASN A 377 6.91 -6.45 -11.44
CA ASN A 377 8.12 -6.41 -12.29
C ASN A 377 7.81 -6.69 -13.77
N LYS A 378 6.96 -7.69 -14.05
CA LYS A 378 6.54 -7.98 -15.43
C LYS A 378 5.86 -6.77 -16.09
N LYS A 379 4.96 -6.09 -15.37
CA LYS A 379 4.28 -4.88 -15.85
C LYS A 379 5.28 -3.74 -16.09
N THR A 380 6.08 -3.38 -15.08
CA THR A 380 7.09 -2.32 -15.17
C THR A 380 8.01 -2.48 -16.38
N VAL A 381 8.64 -3.65 -16.49
CA VAL A 381 9.64 -3.93 -17.53
C VAL A 381 8.98 -3.98 -18.92
N THR A 382 7.70 -4.34 -19.00
CA THR A 382 6.92 -4.26 -20.24
C THR A 382 6.68 -2.82 -20.64
N GLU A 383 6.25 -1.96 -19.71
CA GLU A 383 5.96 -0.55 -19.98
C GLU A 383 7.19 0.25 -20.37
N TRP A 384 8.33 0.01 -19.72
CA TRP A 384 9.58 0.65 -20.11
C TRP A 384 10.02 0.22 -21.52
N TRP A 385 9.84 -1.05 -21.86
CA TRP A 385 10.30 -1.60 -23.14
C TRP A 385 9.40 -1.24 -24.32
N GLU A 386 8.08 -1.26 -24.13
CA GLU A 386 7.11 -1.04 -25.21
C GLU A 386 7.12 0.39 -25.78
N GLN A 387 7.83 1.33 -25.14
CA GLN A 387 8.01 2.68 -25.66
C GLN A 387 8.58 2.67 -27.09
N VAL A 388 9.37 1.66 -27.46
CA VAL A 388 9.85 1.43 -28.83
C VAL A 388 8.73 1.29 -29.88
N GLN A 389 7.55 0.88 -29.45
CA GLN A 389 6.35 0.72 -30.28
C GLN A 389 5.36 1.89 -30.14
N LYS A 390 5.46 2.71 -29.08
CA LYS A 390 4.51 3.79 -28.80
C LYS A 390 4.94 5.15 -29.35
N VAL A 391 6.23 5.47 -29.24
CA VAL A 391 6.77 6.78 -29.63
C VAL A 391 7.76 6.69 -30.78
N THR A 392 8.12 7.83 -31.36
CA THR A 392 9.12 7.88 -32.43
C THR A 392 10.48 7.42 -31.90
N GLY A 393 11.02 6.36 -32.50
CA GLY A 393 12.28 5.74 -32.08
C GLY A 393 13.53 6.46 -32.61
N LEU A 394 14.65 5.74 -32.55
CA LEU A 394 15.97 6.23 -32.94
C LEU A 394 16.14 6.16 -34.46
N ASP A 395 17.18 6.82 -34.98
CA ASP A 395 17.54 6.68 -36.39
C ASP A 395 18.03 5.26 -36.74
N ARG A 396 18.25 4.99 -38.03
CA ARG A 396 18.69 3.68 -38.54
C ARG A 396 20.05 3.21 -37.98
N ASN A 397 20.83 4.14 -37.43
CA ASN A 397 22.12 3.89 -36.80
C ASN A 397 22.03 3.87 -35.27
N ALA A 398 20.82 3.87 -34.72
CA ALA A 398 20.53 3.77 -33.29
C ALA A 398 21.17 4.88 -32.44
N TYR A 399 21.27 6.12 -32.95
CA TYR A 399 21.77 7.23 -32.14
C TYR A 399 20.71 7.78 -31.17
N PHE A 400 21.14 7.99 -29.93
CA PHE A 400 20.41 8.78 -28.94
C PHE A 400 20.75 10.26 -29.13
N ARG A 401 19.74 11.13 -29.26
CA ARG A 401 19.89 12.55 -29.58
C ARG A 401 19.18 13.40 -28.53
N SER A 402 19.44 14.71 -28.52
CA SER A 402 18.86 15.63 -27.52
C SER A 402 17.33 15.52 -27.41
N LYS A 403 16.64 15.40 -28.55
CA LYS A 403 15.17 15.22 -28.61
C LYS A 403 14.64 13.97 -27.90
N HIS A 404 15.49 12.97 -27.65
CA HIS A 404 15.10 11.75 -26.96
C HIS A 404 15.19 11.88 -25.44
N ARG A 405 15.91 12.87 -24.89
CA ARG A 405 16.03 13.06 -23.41
C ARG A 405 14.67 13.32 -22.75
N SER A 406 13.82 14.09 -23.41
CA SER A 406 12.48 14.45 -22.94
C SER A 406 11.37 13.54 -23.47
N SER A 407 11.73 12.43 -24.13
CA SER A 407 10.76 11.49 -24.71
C SER A 407 10.72 10.18 -23.93
N ASP A 408 9.56 9.54 -23.89
CA ASP A 408 9.36 8.24 -23.24
C ASP A 408 10.24 7.12 -23.83
N ILE A 409 10.78 7.30 -25.04
CA ILE A 409 11.72 6.33 -25.64
C ILE A 409 12.94 6.07 -24.75
N LYS A 410 13.27 7.00 -23.85
CA LYS A 410 14.41 6.93 -22.94
C LYS A 410 14.40 5.68 -22.05
N SER A 411 13.21 5.17 -21.67
CA SER A 411 13.14 3.98 -20.83
C SER A 411 13.52 2.71 -21.58
N TYR A 412 13.07 2.60 -22.83
CA TYR A 412 13.43 1.51 -23.74
C TYR A 412 14.92 1.54 -24.07
N THR A 413 15.44 2.72 -24.43
CA THR A 413 16.85 2.84 -24.82
C THR A 413 17.79 2.52 -23.69
N LEU A 414 17.41 2.84 -22.46
CA LEU A 414 18.22 2.55 -21.29
C LEU A 414 18.33 1.04 -21.05
N MET A 415 17.20 0.32 -21.11
CA MET A 415 17.19 -1.14 -20.99
C MET A 415 18.03 -1.84 -22.07
N GLY A 416 17.96 -1.34 -23.30
CA GLY A 416 18.68 -1.91 -24.45
C GLY A 416 20.04 -1.27 -24.72
N TRP A 417 20.61 -0.51 -23.79
CA TRP A 417 21.89 0.15 -24.00
C TRP A 417 23.05 -0.86 -24.01
N ALA A 418 23.70 -1.03 -25.16
CA ALA A 418 24.62 -2.13 -25.41
C ALA A 418 25.86 -2.10 -24.51
N SER A 419 26.39 -0.92 -24.19
CA SER A 419 27.59 -0.78 -23.37
C SER A 419 27.33 -0.91 -21.86
N SER A 420 26.08 -0.92 -21.41
CA SER A 420 25.77 -1.19 -20.00
C SER A 420 26.03 -2.67 -19.71
N GLU A 421 26.74 -2.94 -18.62
CA GLU A 421 27.25 -4.27 -18.24
C GLU A 421 26.68 -4.73 -16.89
N LYS A 422 26.34 -3.77 -16.04
CA LYS A 422 25.83 -3.94 -14.69
C LYS A 422 24.43 -3.36 -14.55
N MET A 423 23.62 -4.03 -13.75
CA MET A 423 22.32 -3.53 -13.32
C MET A 423 22.06 -3.87 -11.86
N GLY A 424 21.33 -3.01 -11.16
CA GLY A 424 20.78 -3.32 -9.86
C GLY A 424 19.44 -2.61 -9.71
N CYS A 425 18.44 -3.31 -9.18
CA CYS A 425 17.09 -2.80 -9.11
C CYS A 425 16.46 -3.05 -7.75
N SER A 426 15.50 -2.19 -7.39
CA SER A 426 14.63 -2.40 -6.25
C SER A 426 13.18 -2.28 -6.66
N ILE A 427 12.30 -2.92 -5.89
CA ILE A 427 10.85 -2.88 -6.06
C ILE A 427 10.18 -2.86 -4.69
N ALA A 428 9.19 -1.99 -4.51
CA ALA A 428 8.45 -1.85 -3.26
C ALA A 428 6.97 -1.54 -3.50
N LYS A 429 6.16 -1.83 -2.49
CA LYS A 429 4.78 -1.36 -2.39
C LYS A 429 4.74 -0.16 -1.45
N CYS A 430 4.23 0.94 -1.96
CA CYS A 430 4.11 2.23 -1.26
C CYS A 430 2.63 2.57 -1.14
N GLY A 431 1.99 2.09 -0.07
CA GLY A 431 0.55 2.26 0.08
C GLY A 431 -0.23 1.48 -0.98
N LYS A 432 -1.02 2.18 -1.79
CA LYS A 432 -1.72 1.60 -2.96
C LYS A 432 -0.82 1.45 -4.20
N ASP A 433 0.26 2.23 -4.28
CA ASP A 433 1.13 2.27 -5.44
C ASP A 433 2.24 1.23 -5.32
N TRP A 434 2.78 0.85 -6.46
CA TRP A 434 4.02 0.09 -6.58
C TRP A 434 5.08 0.98 -7.20
N VAL A 435 6.29 0.87 -6.69
CA VAL A 435 7.46 1.59 -7.20
C VAL A 435 8.55 0.60 -7.56
N GLU A 436 9.22 0.84 -8.68
CA GLU A 436 10.37 0.05 -9.12
C GLU A 436 11.41 0.98 -9.74
N ALA A 437 12.67 0.77 -9.35
CA ALA A 437 13.80 1.52 -9.87
C ALA A 437 14.89 0.55 -10.31
N CYS A 438 15.39 0.71 -11.53
CA CYS A 438 16.54 -0.03 -12.05
C CYS A 438 17.65 0.94 -12.43
N ARG A 439 18.84 0.70 -11.91
CA ARG A 439 20.07 1.45 -12.23
C ARG A 439 20.97 0.64 -13.15
N TYR A 440 21.64 1.32 -14.09
CA TYR A 440 22.49 0.69 -15.10
C TYR A 440 23.87 1.37 -15.16
N TYR A 441 24.91 0.54 -15.26
CA TYR A 441 26.30 1.02 -15.38
C TYR A 441 27.13 0.17 -16.38
N PRO A 442 28.03 0.77 -17.19
CA PRO A 442 28.14 2.20 -17.48
C PRO A 442 26.81 2.83 -17.94
N PRO A 443 26.59 4.13 -17.68
CA PRO A 443 25.30 4.75 -17.90
C PRO A 443 24.97 4.88 -19.40
N GLY A 444 23.72 4.53 -19.73
CA GLY A 444 23.18 4.70 -21.07
C GLY A 444 22.66 6.11 -21.35
N ASN A 445 21.92 6.24 -22.45
CA ASN A 445 21.25 7.49 -22.87
C ASN A 445 22.17 8.71 -22.98
N GLN A 446 23.45 8.48 -23.29
CA GLN A 446 24.38 9.55 -23.59
C GLN A 446 23.99 10.22 -24.91
N VAL A 447 23.83 11.54 -24.90
CA VAL A 447 23.47 12.28 -26.12
C VAL A 447 24.61 12.20 -27.12
N ASN A 448 24.24 11.98 -28.38
CA ASN A 448 25.13 11.73 -29.50
C ASN A 448 25.91 10.42 -29.46
N ALA A 449 25.53 9.49 -28.57
CA ALA A 449 26.05 8.13 -28.58
C ALA A 449 25.06 7.14 -29.22
N GLN A 450 25.59 6.01 -29.70
CA GLN A 450 24.77 4.90 -30.18
C GLN A 450 24.28 4.05 -29.01
N MET A 451 22.98 3.75 -29.00
CA MET A 451 22.39 2.78 -28.07
C MET A 451 23.00 1.40 -28.26
N TYR A 452 23.20 0.98 -29.50
CA TYR A 452 23.92 -0.23 -29.89
C TYR A 452 24.50 -0.07 -31.29
N ILE A 453 25.46 -0.91 -31.68
CA ILE A 453 26.03 -0.87 -33.03
C ILE A 453 25.24 -1.83 -33.93
N PRO A 454 24.51 -1.34 -34.96
CA PRO A 454 23.73 -2.21 -35.83
C PRO A 454 24.58 -3.10 -36.73
N GLY A 455 24.25 -4.38 -36.83
CA GLY A 455 24.95 -5.35 -37.69
C GLY A 455 24.75 -6.80 -37.25
N LYS A 456 25.61 -7.70 -37.74
CA LYS A 456 25.53 -9.14 -37.41
C LYS A 456 25.68 -9.35 -35.90
N THR A 457 24.72 -10.05 -35.29
CA THR A 457 24.70 -10.34 -33.86
C THR A 457 26.05 -10.87 -33.38
N CYS A 458 26.52 -10.37 -32.23
CA CYS A 458 27.78 -10.74 -31.59
C CYS A 458 29.09 -10.48 -32.37
N SER A 459 29.04 -9.89 -33.57
CA SER A 459 30.25 -9.65 -34.38
C SER A 459 31.24 -8.64 -33.80
N LYS A 460 30.84 -7.86 -32.78
CA LYS A 460 31.69 -6.90 -32.06
C LYS A 460 31.63 -7.09 -30.54
N CYS A 461 31.40 -8.32 -30.08
CA CYS A 461 31.61 -8.64 -28.68
C CYS A 461 33.09 -8.50 -28.31
N LYS A 462 33.37 -7.89 -27.15
CA LYS A 462 34.74 -7.78 -26.65
C LYS A 462 35.25 -9.18 -26.30
N PRO A 463 36.42 -9.60 -26.83
CA PRO A 463 37.01 -10.88 -26.46
C PRO A 463 37.52 -10.85 -25.01
N TRP A 464 37.37 -11.97 -24.31
CA TRP A 464 37.96 -12.19 -22.99
C TRP A 464 38.95 -13.36 -23.08
N ASN A 465 40.20 -13.16 -22.68
CA ASN A 465 41.29 -14.13 -22.88
C ASN A 465 41.34 -14.66 -24.33
N ARG A 466 41.19 -13.77 -25.31
CA ARG A 466 41.12 -14.06 -26.76
C ARG A 466 39.90 -14.90 -27.21
N ILE A 467 38.94 -15.17 -26.32
CA ILE A 467 37.71 -15.90 -26.64
C ILE A 467 36.53 -14.94 -26.70
N ILE A 468 35.84 -14.91 -27.84
CA ILE A 468 34.53 -14.22 -27.96
C ILE A 468 33.46 -15.14 -27.40
N ARG A 469 32.72 -14.69 -26.38
CA ARG A 469 31.57 -15.42 -25.82
C ARG A 469 30.27 -14.74 -26.19
N CYS A 470 29.44 -15.45 -26.94
CA CYS A 470 28.10 -15.05 -27.34
C CYS A 470 27.10 -16.11 -26.88
N GLY A 471 26.10 -15.73 -26.10
CA GLY A 471 25.02 -16.62 -25.68
C GLY A 471 23.67 -15.95 -25.90
N LEU A 472 22.76 -16.62 -26.62
CA LEU A 472 21.42 -16.09 -26.93
C LEU A 472 21.45 -14.68 -27.57
N GLY A 473 22.48 -14.36 -28.34
CA GLY A 473 22.66 -13.04 -28.97
C GLY A 473 23.29 -11.96 -28.09
N LEU A 474 23.72 -12.30 -26.87
CA LEU A 474 24.36 -11.36 -25.93
C LEU A 474 25.85 -11.66 -25.77
N CYS A 475 26.66 -10.61 -25.65
CA CYS A 475 28.07 -10.68 -25.28
C CYS A 475 28.20 -10.99 -23.79
N LEU A 476 28.91 -12.06 -23.45
CA LEU A 476 29.05 -12.54 -22.07
C LEU A 476 30.39 -12.11 -21.47
N SER A 477 30.36 -11.54 -20.27
CA SER A 477 31.54 -11.29 -19.41
C SER A 477 31.74 -12.41 -18.39
N LYS A 478 32.92 -12.49 -17.74
CA LYS A 478 33.16 -13.46 -16.66
C LYS A 478 32.27 -13.12 -15.45
N LYS A 479 31.73 -14.15 -14.80
CA LYS A 479 31.06 -14.05 -13.48
C LYS A 479 32.02 -13.58 -12.41
#